data_AF-A0AAJ2A4M7-F1
#
_entry.id   AF-A0AAJ2A4M7-F1
#
_cell.length_a   1.000
_cell.length_b   1.000
_cell.length_c   1.000
_cell.angle_alpha   90.00
_cell.angle_beta   90.00
_cell.angle_gamma   90.00
#
_symmetry.space_group_name_H-M   'P 1'
#
loop_
_entity.id
_entity.type
_entity.pdbx_description
1 polymer ?
#
loop_
_entity_poly.entity_id
_entity_poly.type
_entity_poly.pdbx_seq_one_letter_code
_entity_poly.pdbx_strand_id
1 'polypeptide(L)'
;MASKITDVKNRRAVLEDIVRRFNCEPPKPMRITRNGTIAGAMDKPAILRMTCAKWWRKVIRVMHRKFFEAAAMQLGFINAKMGSYVSDESLKRRVQQHKRTQRMLERIVATNEEGACLSLADLRARSVSNPAIKRGELMTRINGCEAIARELGHIGLFLTVTCPSRMHKFTKGKRSVRSKGRWYVKNVRENPRYDGTLPNEAQSYLSSMFARLRAFLGNHGVKWYGFRIAEPNHDGTPHWHFLVFFDPALFRRRKGVRAPGQRGRVKDVFVRDERAALLPRLCAWIRRYALED
;
A
#
# COMPACT_ATOMS: atom_id res chain seq x y z
N MET A 1 -23.92 -44.91 -14.24
CA MET A 1 -23.69 -43.49 -14.56
C MET A 1 -22.44 -42.97 -13.84
N ALA A 2 -21.25 -43.21 -14.41
CA ALA A 2 -20.01 -42.63 -13.92
C ALA A 2 -19.33 -41.96 -15.13
N SER A 3 -19.77 -40.75 -15.45
CA SER A 3 -19.07 -39.90 -16.41
C SER A 3 -17.66 -39.67 -15.86
N LYS A 4 -16.69 -40.35 -16.46
CA LYS A 4 -15.27 -40.19 -16.13
C LYS A 4 -14.96 -38.71 -16.08
N ILE A 5 -14.56 -38.23 -14.91
CA ILE A 5 -13.97 -36.91 -14.71
C ILE A 5 -12.58 -36.95 -15.37
N THR A 6 -12.51 -37.09 -16.70
CA THR A 6 -11.24 -37.26 -17.46
C THR A 6 -10.77 -35.97 -18.10
N ASP A 7 -11.64 -34.96 -18.22
CA ASP A 7 -11.24 -33.66 -18.72
C ASP A 7 -10.58 -32.82 -17.61
N VAL A 8 -9.35 -32.39 -17.87
CA VAL A 8 -8.53 -31.56 -16.97
C VAL A 8 -9.20 -30.21 -16.69
N LYS A 9 -9.92 -29.64 -17.67
CA LYS A 9 -10.64 -28.39 -17.49
C LYS A 9 -11.84 -28.58 -16.56
N ASN A 10 -12.62 -29.63 -16.75
CA ASN A 10 -13.71 -29.98 -15.83
C ASN A 10 -13.20 -30.22 -14.39
N ARG A 11 -12.08 -30.95 -14.21
CA ARG A 11 -11.45 -31.11 -12.88
C ARG A 11 -11.09 -29.78 -12.23
N ARG A 12 -10.48 -28.88 -13.01
CA ARG A 12 -10.15 -27.54 -12.55
C ARG A 12 -11.41 -26.80 -12.13
N ALA A 13 -12.45 -26.74 -12.96
CA ALA A 13 -13.69 -26.02 -12.68
C ALA A 13 -14.35 -26.49 -11.38
N VAL A 14 -14.43 -27.81 -11.16
CA VAL A 14 -14.98 -28.39 -9.91
C VAL A 14 -14.17 -27.96 -8.69
N LEU A 15 -12.84 -28.01 -8.77
CA LEU A 15 -11.98 -27.58 -7.66
C LEU A 15 -12.05 -26.06 -7.43
N GLU A 16 -12.19 -25.27 -8.48
CA GLU A 16 -12.39 -23.82 -8.36
C GLU A 16 -13.70 -23.50 -7.63
N ASP A 17 -14.79 -24.23 -7.93
CA ASP A 17 -16.06 -24.09 -7.22
C ASP A 17 -15.92 -24.42 -5.74
N ILE A 18 -15.26 -25.53 -5.39
CA ILE A 18 -14.97 -25.90 -3.99
C ILE A 18 -14.20 -24.78 -3.29
N VAL A 19 -13.14 -24.24 -3.93
CA VAL A 19 -12.36 -23.13 -3.37
C VAL A 19 -13.22 -21.91 -3.11
N ARG A 20 -14.12 -21.56 -4.04
CA ARG A 20 -15.03 -20.42 -3.89
C ARG A 20 -16.07 -20.61 -2.79
N ARG A 21 -16.59 -21.83 -2.61
CA ARG A 21 -17.51 -22.17 -1.50
C ARG A 21 -16.89 -21.91 -0.13
N PHE A 22 -15.56 -22.01 -0.01
CA PHE A 22 -14.82 -21.66 1.20
C PHE A 22 -14.40 -20.18 1.25
N ASN A 23 -15.03 -19.28 0.49
CA ASN A 23 -14.71 -17.85 0.42
C ASN A 23 -13.23 -17.57 0.08
N CYS A 24 -12.62 -18.45 -0.70
CA CYS A 24 -11.24 -18.35 -1.14
C CYS A 24 -11.16 -18.11 -2.65
N GLU A 25 -10.09 -17.45 -3.10
CA GLU A 25 -9.84 -17.25 -4.53
C GLU A 25 -8.98 -18.39 -5.10
N PRO A 26 -9.45 -19.10 -6.13
CA PRO A 26 -8.65 -20.13 -6.77
C PRO A 26 -7.47 -19.53 -7.56
N PRO A 27 -6.47 -20.35 -7.93
CA PRO A 27 -5.40 -19.91 -8.83
C PRO A 27 -5.99 -19.36 -10.13
N LYS A 28 -5.68 -18.09 -10.46
CA LYS A 28 -6.18 -17.46 -11.68
C LYS A 28 -5.79 -18.26 -12.94
N PRO A 29 -6.65 -18.33 -13.96
CA PRO A 29 -6.30 -18.97 -15.23
C PRO A 29 -5.11 -18.28 -15.89
N MET A 30 -4.35 -19.05 -16.66
CA MET A 30 -3.22 -18.53 -17.42
C MET A 30 -3.72 -17.49 -18.42
N ARG A 31 -3.08 -16.32 -18.44
CA ARG A 31 -3.38 -15.24 -19.39
C ARG A 31 -2.12 -14.46 -19.73
N ILE A 32 -2.07 -13.95 -20.95
CA ILE A 32 -1.04 -13.00 -21.38
C ILE A 32 -1.50 -11.60 -20.95
N THR A 33 -0.65 -10.91 -20.19
CA THR A 33 -0.93 -9.53 -19.77
C THR A 33 -0.69 -8.56 -20.93
N ARG A 34 -1.19 -7.32 -20.83
CA ARG A 34 -0.97 -6.26 -21.85
C ARG A 34 0.52 -6.02 -22.17
N ASN A 35 1.42 -6.35 -21.23
CA ASN A 35 2.86 -6.16 -21.37
C ASN A 35 3.58 -7.44 -21.85
N GLY A 36 2.84 -8.44 -22.37
CA GLY A 36 3.41 -9.70 -22.87
C GLY A 36 3.81 -10.72 -21.81
N THR A 37 3.71 -10.40 -20.51
CA THR A 37 4.06 -11.33 -19.43
C THR A 37 2.97 -12.38 -19.22
N ILE A 38 3.36 -13.65 -19.06
CA ILE A 38 2.46 -14.73 -18.67
C ILE A 38 2.11 -14.60 -17.19
N ALA A 39 0.82 -14.53 -16.87
CA ALA A 39 0.30 -14.49 -15.51
C ALA A 39 -0.69 -15.63 -15.27
N GLY A 40 -0.91 -15.99 -14.00
CA GLY A 40 -1.85 -17.05 -13.62
C GLY A 40 -1.19 -18.43 -13.56
N ALA A 41 -1.99 -19.48 -13.70
CA ALA A 41 -1.55 -20.86 -13.66
C ALA A 41 -2.23 -21.70 -14.75
N MET A 42 -1.46 -22.60 -15.36
CA MET A 42 -1.98 -23.69 -16.19
C MET A 42 -2.86 -24.63 -15.35
N ASP A 43 -3.71 -25.41 -16.01
CA ASP A 43 -4.73 -26.22 -15.33
C ASP A 43 -4.12 -27.28 -14.40
N LYS A 44 -3.13 -28.04 -14.86
CA LYS A 44 -2.46 -29.07 -14.02
C LYS A 44 -1.81 -28.47 -12.75
N PRO A 45 -0.96 -27.42 -12.83
CA PRO A 45 -0.47 -26.74 -11.63
C PRO A 45 -1.55 -26.13 -10.73
N ALA A 46 -2.64 -25.61 -11.30
CA ALA A 46 -3.76 -25.08 -10.53
C ALA A 46 -4.46 -26.17 -9.72
N ILE A 47 -4.74 -27.32 -10.36
CA ILE A 47 -5.29 -28.52 -9.71
C ILE A 47 -4.38 -28.98 -8.57
N LEU A 48 -3.08 -29.14 -8.82
CA LEU A 48 -2.11 -29.55 -7.79
C LEU A 48 -2.08 -28.59 -6.59
N ARG A 49 -2.25 -27.29 -6.82
CA ARG A 49 -2.38 -26.32 -5.72
C ARG A 49 -3.68 -26.53 -4.95
N MET A 50 -4.81 -26.65 -5.65
CA MET A 50 -6.13 -26.81 -5.03
C MET A 50 -6.35 -28.17 -4.34
N THR A 51 -5.48 -29.15 -4.54
CA THR A 51 -5.47 -30.42 -3.77
C THR A 51 -4.37 -30.45 -2.70
N CYS A 52 -3.46 -29.48 -2.68
CA CYS A 52 -2.33 -29.46 -1.75
C CYS A 52 -2.73 -28.90 -0.37
N ALA A 53 -2.57 -29.70 0.68
CA ALA A 53 -2.81 -29.28 2.06
C ALA A 53 -1.96 -28.06 2.49
N LYS A 54 -0.72 -27.94 2.01
CA LYS A 54 0.15 -26.78 2.29
C LYS A 54 -0.43 -25.49 1.66
N TRP A 55 -1.00 -25.60 0.46
CA TRP A 55 -1.64 -24.48 -0.22
C TRP A 55 -2.91 -24.05 0.51
N TRP A 56 -3.81 -24.99 0.82
CA TRP A 56 -5.03 -24.72 1.60
C TRP A 56 -4.74 -24.03 2.93
N ARG A 57 -3.76 -24.54 3.68
CA ARG A 57 -3.33 -23.93 4.95
C ARG A 57 -2.88 -22.48 4.76
N LYS A 58 -2.18 -22.17 3.66
CA LYS A 58 -1.75 -20.79 3.36
C LYS A 58 -2.96 -19.91 3.03
N VAL A 59 -3.87 -20.39 2.19
CA VAL A 59 -5.06 -19.67 1.75
C VAL A 59 -5.99 -19.36 2.93
N ILE A 60 -6.34 -20.38 3.72
CA ILE A 60 -7.20 -20.23 4.92
C ILE A 60 -6.58 -19.26 5.93
N ARG A 61 -5.25 -19.31 6.16
CA ARG A 61 -4.58 -18.35 7.06
C ARG A 61 -4.63 -16.92 6.54
N VAL A 62 -4.62 -16.70 5.23
CA VAL A 62 -4.78 -15.37 4.65
C VAL A 62 -6.22 -14.90 4.83
N MET A 63 -7.18 -15.76 4.49
CA MET A 63 -8.61 -15.51 4.67
C MET A 63 -8.93 -15.15 6.13
N HIS A 64 -8.61 -16.04 7.07
CA HIS A 64 -8.84 -15.85 8.51
C HIS A 64 -8.29 -14.51 9.02
N ARG A 65 -7.05 -14.15 8.64
CA ARG A 65 -6.46 -12.87 9.07
C ARG A 65 -7.22 -11.67 8.54
N LYS A 66 -7.68 -11.70 7.29
CA LYS A 66 -8.46 -10.61 6.69
C LYS A 66 -9.84 -10.47 7.34
N PHE A 67 -10.57 -11.58 7.46
CA PHE A 67 -11.90 -11.59 8.08
C PHE A 67 -11.86 -11.18 9.55
N PHE A 68 -10.88 -11.72 10.30
CA PHE A 68 -10.70 -11.36 11.69
C PHE A 68 -10.42 -9.86 11.86
N GLU A 69 -9.54 -9.29 11.03
CA GLU A 69 -9.24 -7.86 11.11
C GLU A 69 -10.43 -7.00 10.70
N ALA A 70 -11.16 -7.39 9.66
CA ALA A 70 -12.38 -6.71 9.23
C ALA A 70 -13.44 -6.71 10.34
N ALA A 71 -13.65 -7.85 11.01
CA ALA A 71 -14.53 -7.94 12.17
C ALA A 71 -14.04 -7.07 13.33
N ALA A 72 -12.74 -7.07 13.64
CA ALA A 72 -12.18 -6.23 14.69
C ALA A 72 -12.35 -4.72 14.40
N MET A 73 -12.21 -4.31 13.14
CA MET A 73 -12.53 -2.96 12.69
C MET A 73 -14.01 -2.64 12.92
N GLN A 74 -14.91 -3.52 12.45
CA GLN A 74 -16.36 -3.35 12.59
C GLN A 74 -16.84 -3.34 14.05
N LEU A 75 -16.19 -4.07 14.95
CA LEU A 75 -16.45 -4.03 16.39
C LEU A 75 -15.81 -2.82 17.10
N GLY A 76 -14.97 -2.07 16.39
CA GLY A 76 -14.35 -0.85 16.91
C GLY A 76 -13.10 -1.07 17.75
N PHE A 77 -12.48 -2.25 17.68
CA PHE A 77 -11.21 -2.52 18.36
C PHE A 77 -10.01 -1.78 17.76
N ILE A 78 -10.17 -1.22 16.56
CA ILE A 78 -9.12 -0.48 15.85
C ILE A 78 -9.45 1.01 15.82
N ASN A 79 -8.87 1.76 16.74
CA ASN A 79 -8.97 3.22 16.80
C ASN A 79 -7.90 3.82 17.74
N ALA A 80 -7.88 5.15 17.87
CA ALA A 80 -6.85 5.84 18.66
C ALA A 80 -6.92 5.62 20.19
N LYS A 81 -8.05 5.16 20.72
CA LYS A 81 -8.25 4.81 22.14
C LYS A 81 -8.00 3.33 22.43
N MET A 82 -8.13 2.47 21.42
CA MET A 82 -7.95 1.02 21.52
C MET A 82 -6.63 0.61 20.84
N GLY A 83 -6.62 -0.47 20.05
CA GLY A 83 -5.48 -0.83 19.21
C GLY A 83 -5.38 0.14 18.04
N SER A 84 -4.33 0.96 18.00
CA SER A 84 -4.07 1.78 16.81
C SER A 84 -3.52 0.91 15.68
N TYR A 85 -3.95 1.19 14.44
CA TYR A 85 -3.49 0.56 13.19
C TYR A 85 -3.93 -0.89 12.95
N VAL A 86 -3.94 -1.71 14.00
CA VAL A 86 -4.22 -3.15 13.94
C VAL A 86 -4.79 -3.61 15.28
N SER A 87 -5.59 -4.68 15.29
CA SER A 87 -6.07 -5.32 16.52
C SER A 87 -4.93 -5.95 17.34
N ASP A 88 -5.11 -6.02 18.67
CA ASP A 88 -4.14 -6.61 19.58
C ASP A 88 -3.90 -8.11 19.30
N GLU A 89 -4.93 -8.87 18.94
CA GLU A 89 -4.82 -10.29 18.57
C GLU A 89 -3.99 -10.47 17.31
N SER A 90 -4.20 -9.61 16.31
CA SER A 90 -3.40 -9.63 15.07
C SER A 90 -1.95 -9.27 15.34
N LEU A 91 -1.68 -8.28 16.21
CA LEU A 91 -0.34 -7.96 16.68
C LEU A 91 0.30 -9.15 17.41
N LYS A 92 -0.40 -9.77 18.37
CA LYS A 92 0.06 -10.96 19.11
C LYS A 92 0.41 -12.11 18.14
N ARG A 93 -0.46 -12.40 17.17
CA ARG A 93 -0.19 -13.42 16.13
C ARG A 93 1.05 -13.08 15.31
N ARG A 94 1.26 -11.81 14.95
CA ARG A 94 2.42 -11.34 14.20
C ARG A 94 3.72 -11.47 15.00
N VAL A 95 3.70 -11.11 16.28
CA VAL A 95 4.84 -11.29 17.20
C VAL A 95 5.20 -12.78 17.33
N GLN A 96 4.22 -13.66 17.55
CA GLN A 96 4.46 -15.09 17.60
C GLN A 96 5.01 -15.65 16.27
N GLN A 97 4.54 -15.14 15.14
CA GLN A 97 5.09 -15.49 13.83
C GLN A 97 6.57 -15.09 13.74
N HIS A 98 6.92 -13.87 14.13
CA HIS A 98 8.31 -13.41 14.15
C HIS A 98 9.19 -14.28 15.04
N LYS A 99 8.74 -14.65 16.26
CA LYS A 99 9.47 -15.58 17.14
C LYS A 99 9.70 -16.95 16.50
N ARG A 100 8.70 -17.52 15.82
CA ARG A 100 8.86 -18.81 15.09
C ARG A 100 9.83 -18.69 13.92
N THR A 101 9.74 -17.60 13.15
CA THR A 101 10.65 -17.36 12.03
C THR A 101 12.08 -17.17 12.54
N GLN A 102 12.29 -16.42 13.61
CA GLN A 102 13.60 -16.19 14.20
C GLN A 102 14.26 -17.51 14.63
N ARG A 103 13.54 -18.36 15.38
CA ARG A 103 14.04 -19.70 15.75
C ARG A 103 14.39 -20.57 14.55
N MET A 104 13.67 -20.43 13.44
CA MET A 104 14.00 -21.15 12.20
C MET A 104 15.29 -20.61 11.59
N LEU A 105 15.46 -19.29 11.52
CA LEU A 105 16.66 -18.66 10.94
C LEU A 105 17.92 -18.97 11.74
N GLU A 106 17.82 -19.09 13.06
CA GLU A 106 18.94 -19.45 13.95
C GLU A 106 19.37 -20.91 13.78
N ARG A 107 18.45 -21.81 13.41
CA ARG A 107 18.71 -23.24 13.29
C ARG A 107 19.20 -23.67 11.92
N ILE A 108 18.85 -22.92 10.87
CA ILE A 108 19.26 -23.26 9.51
C ILE A 108 20.62 -22.60 9.24
N VAL A 109 21.60 -23.44 8.91
CA VAL A 109 22.94 -23.03 8.52
C VAL A 109 23.05 -23.09 7.00
N ALA A 110 23.67 -22.06 6.43
CA ALA A 110 24.09 -22.03 5.04
C ALA A 110 25.62 -22.17 4.99
N THR A 111 26.10 -22.99 4.06
CA THR A 111 27.52 -23.24 3.84
C THR A 111 27.88 -22.79 2.43
N ASN A 112 28.96 -22.02 2.28
CA ASN A 112 29.49 -21.63 0.97
C ASN A 112 30.53 -22.66 0.46
N GLU A 113 31.02 -22.47 -0.76
CA GLU A 113 31.99 -23.37 -1.42
C GLU A 113 33.36 -23.41 -0.71
N GLU A 114 33.68 -22.36 0.05
CA GLU A 114 34.91 -22.25 0.85
C GLU A 114 34.79 -22.89 2.25
N GLY A 115 33.63 -23.49 2.57
CA GLY A 115 33.37 -24.15 3.85
C GLY A 115 32.93 -23.22 4.98
N ALA A 116 32.77 -21.92 4.73
CA ALA A 116 32.23 -20.99 5.72
C ALA A 116 30.76 -21.30 6.03
N CYS A 117 30.46 -21.50 7.30
CA CYS A 117 29.14 -21.86 7.80
C CYS A 117 28.55 -20.71 8.62
N LEU A 118 27.41 -20.17 8.18
CA LEU A 118 26.70 -19.09 8.90
C LEU A 118 25.23 -19.45 9.05
N SER A 119 24.62 -19.09 10.18
CA SER A 119 23.17 -19.22 10.32
C SER A 119 22.45 -18.24 9.37
N LEU A 120 21.23 -18.58 8.94
CA LEU A 120 20.40 -17.63 8.20
C LEU A 120 20.09 -16.37 9.03
N ALA A 121 20.14 -16.46 10.36
CA ALA A 121 20.00 -15.31 11.25
C ALA A 121 21.19 -14.34 11.10
N ASP A 122 22.42 -14.85 11.02
CA ASP A 122 23.64 -14.05 10.81
C ASP A 122 23.62 -13.36 9.44
N LEU A 123 23.26 -14.13 8.40
CA LEU A 123 23.12 -13.58 7.04
C LEU A 123 22.03 -12.50 6.97
N ARG A 124 20.92 -12.70 7.69
CA ARG A 124 19.86 -11.70 7.79
C ARG A 124 20.34 -10.44 8.50
N ALA A 125 21.12 -10.57 9.57
CA ALA A 125 21.63 -9.43 10.34
C ALA A 125 22.55 -8.52 9.52
N ARG A 126 23.29 -9.09 8.55
CA ARG A 126 24.26 -8.40 7.69
C ARG A 126 23.72 -7.92 6.34
N SER A 127 22.44 -8.15 6.04
CA SER A 127 21.83 -7.82 4.75
C SER A 127 20.67 -6.83 4.89
N VAL A 128 20.12 -6.42 3.74
CA VAL A 128 18.89 -5.59 3.63
C VAL A 128 17.64 -6.25 4.23
N SER A 129 17.75 -7.52 4.65
CA SER A 129 16.73 -8.22 5.42
C SER A 129 16.68 -7.77 6.89
N ASN A 130 17.71 -7.06 7.37
CA ASN A 130 17.71 -6.34 8.64
C ASN A 130 16.99 -4.98 8.49
N PRO A 131 15.90 -4.72 9.24
CA PRO A 131 15.17 -3.46 9.15
C PRO A 131 16.03 -2.21 9.40
N ALA A 132 17.05 -2.29 10.26
CA ALA A 132 17.94 -1.16 10.55
C ALA A 132 18.80 -0.80 9.33
N ILE A 133 19.43 -1.81 8.70
CA ILE A 133 20.21 -1.63 7.46
C ILE A 133 19.32 -1.12 6.34
N LYS A 134 18.15 -1.75 6.15
CA LYS A 134 17.17 -1.32 5.14
C LYS A 134 16.72 0.12 5.30
N ARG A 135 16.53 0.58 6.55
CA ARG A 135 16.22 1.99 6.84
C ARG A 135 17.40 2.88 6.48
N GLY A 136 18.63 2.48 6.84
CA GLY A 136 19.86 3.17 6.44
C GLY A 136 19.95 3.34 4.93
N GLU A 137 19.77 2.28 4.15
CA GLU A 137 19.77 2.34 2.69
C GLU A 137 18.69 3.26 2.12
N LEU A 138 17.48 3.23 2.68
CA LEU A 138 16.42 4.15 2.28
C LEU A 138 16.85 5.61 2.51
N MET A 139 17.44 5.92 3.67
CA MET A 139 17.91 7.27 3.99
C MET A 139 19.08 7.69 3.08
N THR A 140 20.03 6.80 2.81
CA THR A 140 21.12 7.06 1.86
C THR A 140 20.59 7.39 0.47
N ARG A 141 19.58 6.65 -0.01
CA ARG A 141 18.94 6.92 -1.30
C ARG A 141 18.18 8.26 -1.33
N ILE A 142 17.49 8.61 -0.24
CA ILE A 142 16.81 9.90 -0.11
C ILE A 142 17.84 11.04 -0.17
N ASN A 143 18.94 10.93 0.59
CA ASN A 143 20.01 11.91 0.59
C ASN A 143 20.65 12.06 -0.80
N GLY A 144 20.93 10.96 -1.50
CA GLY A 144 21.44 11.00 -2.87
C GLY A 144 20.47 11.67 -3.85
N CYS A 145 19.16 11.38 -3.75
CA CYS A 145 18.15 12.05 -4.57
C CYS A 145 18.07 13.55 -4.29
N GLU A 146 18.22 13.96 -3.03
CA GLU A 146 18.24 15.36 -2.64
C GLU A 146 19.49 16.08 -3.15
N ALA A 147 20.67 15.46 -3.05
CA ALA A 147 21.92 16.01 -3.59
C ALA A 147 21.82 16.25 -5.10
N ILE A 148 21.36 15.25 -5.86
CA ILE A 148 21.13 15.37 -7.31
C ILE A 148 20.07 16.43 -7.60
N ALA A 149 18.99 16.49 -6.82
CA ALA A 149 17.96 17.51 -7.01
C ALA A 149 18.53 18.93 -6.83
N ARG A 150 19.41 19.15 -5.86
CA ARG A 150 20.08 20.44 -5.65
C ARG A 150 20.99 20.81 -6.81
N GLU A 151 21.78 19.86 -7.30
CA GLU A 151 22.67 20.07 -8.46
C GLU A 151 21.89 20.43 -9.73
N LEU A 152 20.74 19.79 -9.95
CA LEU A 152 19.86 20.05 -11.09
C LEU A 152 18.91 21.25 -10.89
N GLY A 153 18.97 21.95 -9.74
CA GLY A 153 18.04 23.02 -9.42
C GLY A 153 16.57 22.59 -9.28
N HIS A 154 16.32 21.29 -9.06
CA HIS A 154 14.99 20.73 -8.83
C HIS A 154 14.46 21.09 -7.44
N ILE A 155 13.13 21.14 -7.30
CA ILE A 155 12.46 21.40 -6.03
C ILE A 155 11.96 20.09 -5.43
N GLY A 156 12.21 19.89 -4.13
CA GLY A 156 11.65 18.82 -3.32
C GLY A 156 10.30 19.20 -2.72
N LEU A 157 9.35 18.26 -2.72
CA LEU A 157 8.00 18.43 -2.23
C LEU A 157 7.58 17.22 -1.41
N PHE A 158 7.11 17.48 -0.18
CA PHE A 158 6.52 16.47 0.69
C PHE A 158 5.00 16.56 0.66
N LEU A 159 4.31 15.50 0.22
CA LEU A 159 2.85 15.43 0.13
C LEU A 159 2.32 14.32 1.01
N THR A 160 1.21 14.58 1.67
CA THR A 160 0.41 13.54 2.33
C THR A 160 -0.90 13.38 1.58
N VAL A 161 -1.18 12.17 1.12
CA VAL A 161 -2.41 11.81 0.43
C VAL A 161 -3.18 10.81 1.29
N THR A 162 -4.35 11.22 1.73
CA THR A 162 -5.23 10.41 2.58
C THR A 162 -6.43 9.90 1.80
N CYS A 163 -7.04 8.83 2.28
CA CYS A 163 -8.33 8.36 1.78
C CYS A 163 -9.43 9.38 2.10
N PRO A 164 -10.52 9.41 1.29
CA PRO A 164 -11.70 10.23 1.56
C PRO A 164 -12.35 9.81 2.88
N SER A 165 -13.05 10.76 3.53
CA SER A 165 -13.63 10.53 4.86
C SER A 165 -14.54 9.30 4.92
N ARG A 166 -15.28 8.97 3.85
CA ARG A 166 -16.15 7.78 3.81
C ARG A 166 -15.43 6.45 4.02
N MET A 167 -14.12 6.39 3.79
CA MET A 167 -13.32 5.19 4.01
C MET A 167 -12.73 5.11 5.43
N HIS A 168 -12.91 6.15 6.24
CA HIS A 168 -12.42 6.20 7.62
C HIS A 168 -13.53 5.85 8.59
N LYS A 169 -13.38 4.76 9.33
CA LYS A 169 -14.39 4.33 10.31
C LYS A 169 -14.47 5.27 11.51
N PHE A 170 -13.33 5.78 11.96
CA PHE A 170 -13.25 6.61 13.15
C PHE A 170 -12.66 7.99 12.84
N THR A 171 -13.19 9.01 13.50
CA THR A 171 -12.65 10.36 13.48
C THR A 171 -12.07 10.74 14.84
N LYS A 172 -10.97 11.50 14.84
CA LYS A 172 -10.41 12.12 16.04
C LYS A 172 -10.96 13.53 16.19
N GLY A 173 -11.44 13.88 17.38
CA GLY A 173 -11.75 15.26 17.75
C GLY A 173 -10.48 16.10 17.95
N LYS A 174 -10.62 17.43 17.77
CA LYS A 174 -9.52 18.42 17.77
C LYS A 174 -8.77 18.59 19.11
N ARG A 175 -9.17 17.92 20.20
CA ARG A 175 -8.59 18.14 21.53
C ARG A 175 -7.88 16.88 22.02
N SER A 176 -6.55 16.90 21.99
CA SER A 176 -5.72 16.06 22.85
C SER A 176 -5.72 16.68 24.25
N VAL A 177 -6.07 15.91 25.28
CA VAL A 177 -6.00 16.37 26.67
C VAL A 177 -4.70 15.86 27.26
N ARG A 178 -3.93 16.76 27.87
CA ARG A 178 -2.78 16.38 28.68
C ARG A 178 -3.29 15.96 30.05
N SER A 179 -3.08 14.70 30.43
CA SER A 179 -3.35 14.20 31.78
C SER A 179 -2.14 13.40 32.25
N LYS A 180 -1.66 13.63 33.48
CA LYS A 180 -0.48 12.94 34.05
C LYS A 180 0.72 12.86 33.09
N GLY A 181 1.04 13.96 32.40
CA GLY A 181 2.17 14.04 31.45
C GLY A 181 1.97 13.31 30.11
N ARG A 182 0.82 12.69 29.85
CA ARG A 182 0.52 11.99 28.59
C ARG A 182 -0.59 12.69 27.82
N TRP A 183 -0.45 12.73 26.50
CA TRP A 183 -1.48 13.20 25.58
C TRP A 183 -2.51 12.10 25.32
N TYR A 184 -3.78 12.34 25.62
CA TYR A 184 -4.89 11.43 25.34
C TYR A 184 -5.81 12.02 24.29
N VAL A 185 -6.23 11.21 23.31
CA VAL A 185 -7.25 11.62 22.33
C VAL A 185 -8.62 11.61 23.02
N LYS A 186 -9.17 12.79 23.34
CA LYS A 186 -10.39 12.90 24.15
C LYS A 186 -11.60 12.28 23.46
N ASN A 187 -11.72 12.50 22.15
CA ASN A 187 -12.90 12.15 21.38
C ASN A 187 -12.51 11.30 20.16
N VAL A 188 -12.70 9.98 20.26
CA VAL A 188 -12.80 9.12 19.09
C VAL A 188 -14.29 8.88 18.88
N ARG A 189 -14.78 9.15 17.69
CA ARG A 189 -16.19 8.97 17.32
C ARG A 189 -16.28 8.15 16.05
N GLU A 190 -17.29 7.29 15.97
CA GLU A 190 -17.62 6.65 14.71
C GLU A 190 -17.99 7.71 13.68
N ASN A 191 -17.57 7.49 12.44
CA ASN A 191 -17.89 8.35 11.33
C ASN A 191 -19.22 7.91 10.69
N PRO A 192 -20.28 8.74 10.74
CA PRO A 192 -21.57 8.39 10.12
C PRO A 192 -21.49 8.21 8.59
N ARG A 193 -20.43 8.72 7.95
CA ARG A 193 -20.20 8.59 6.51
C ARG A 193 -19.42 7.32 6.14
N TYR A 194 -19.04 6.49 7.12
CA TYR A 194 -18.24 5.30 6.85
C TYR A 194 -19.02 4.31 5.99
N ASP A 195 -18.42 3.87 4.88
CA ASP A 195 -19.07 3.03 3.88
C ASP A 195 -18.69 1.54 3.99
N GLY A 196 -17.97 1.15 5.03
CA GLY A 196 -17.51 -0.24 5.22
C GLY A 196 -16.22 -0.59 4.50
N THR A 197 -15.57 0.36 3.80
CA THR A 197 -14.30 0.13 3.09
C THR A 197 -13.24 -0.48 4.01
N LEU A 198 -12.60 -1.56 3.55
CA LEU A 198 -11.49 -2.21 4.25
C LEU A 198 -10.12 -1.63 3.85
N PRO A 199 -9.06 -1.79 4.67
CA PRO A 199 -7.74 -1.20 4.38
C PRO A 199 -7.13 -1.64 3.05
N ASN A 200 -7.39 -2.87 2.59
CA ASN A 200 -6.92 -3.35 1.29
C ASN A 200 -7.65 -2.69 0.11
N GLU A 201 -8.91 -2.33 0.28
CA GLU A 201 -9.72 -1.62 -0.70
C GLU A 201 -9.29 -0.15 -0.77
N ALA A 202 -9.12 0.49 0.39
CA ALA A 202 -8.55 1.83 0.50
C ALA A 202 -7.14 1.92 -0.12
N GLN A 203 -6.28 0.91 0.09
CA GLN A 203 -4.97 0.85 -0.57
C GLN A 203 -5.09 0.71 -2.10
N SER A 204 -6.09 -0.05 -2.58
CA SER A 204 -6.35 -0.23 -4.01
C SER A 204 -6.88 1.06 -4.64
N TYR A 205 -7.73 1.80 -3.91
CA TYR A 205 -8.18 3.14 -4.26
C TYR A 205 -7.00 4.09 -4.42
N LEU A 206 -6.12 4.20 -3.41
CA LEU A 206 -4.94 5.06 -3.50
C LEU A 206 -4.01 4.68 -4.67
N SER A 207 -3.90 3.39 -4.97
CA SER A 207 -3.10 2.90 -6.10
C SER A 207 -3.68 3.28 -7.45
N SER A 208 -5.00 3.19 -7.60
CA SER A 208 -5.72 3.57 -8.83
C SER A 208 -5.66 5.08 -9.04
N MET A 209 -5.90 5.82 -7.97
CA MET A 209 -5.74 7.28 -7.88
C MET A 209 -4.35 7.73 -8.34
N PHE A 210 -3.29 7.09 -7.82
CA PHE A 210 -1.93 7.44 -8.18
C PHE A 210 -1.54 7.01 -9.61
N ALA A 211 -2.09 5.90 -10.11
CA ALA A 211 -1.89 5.52 -11.51
C ALA A 211 -2.46 6.58 -12.47
N ARG A 212 -3.66 7.11 -12.17
CA ARG A 212 -4.27 8.23 -12.91
C ARG A 212 -3.42 9.50 -12.83
N LEU A 213 -2.95 9.85 -11.63
CA LEU A 213 -2.05 11.00 -11.44
C LEU A 213 -0.78 10.88 -12.28
N ARG A 214 -0.10 9.73 -12.25
CA ARG A 214 1.10 9.51 -13.07
C ARG A 214 0.82 9.59 -14.57
N ALA A 215 -0.29 9.02 -15.04
CA ALA A 215 -0.69 9.11 -16.44
C ALA A 215 -0.96 10.56 -16.86
N PHE A 216 -1.70 11.30 -16.04
CA PHE A 216 -1.97 12.72 -16.25
C PHE A 216 -0.68 13.54 -16.34
N LEU A 217 0.23 13.40 -15.37
CA LEU A 217 1.52 14.10 -15.36
C LEU A 217 2.36 13.74 -16.59
N GLY A 218 2.43 12.45 -16.95
CA GLY A 218 3.13 11.97 -18.13
C GLY A 218 2.60 12.56 -19.43
N ASN A 219 1.28 12.62 -19.60
CA ASN A 219 0.63 13.25 -20.77
C ASN A 219 0.90 14.77 -20.85
N HIS A 220 1.21 15.40 -19.71
CA HIS A 220 1.61 16.80 -19.65
C HIS A 220 3.13 16.96 -19.59
N GLY A 221 3.93 15.93 -19.88
CA GLY A 221 5.39 16.02 -19.87
C GLY A 221 5.99 16.42 -18.51
N VAL A 222 5.22 16.33 -17.42
CA VAL A 222 5.71 16.58 -16.08
C VAL A 222 6.36 15.31 -15.57
N LYS A 223 7.68 15.34 -15.47
CA LYS A 223 8.48 14.25 -14.89
C LYS A 223 8.82 14.60 -13.45
N TRP A 224 8.66 13.62 -12.58
CA TRP A 224 9.04 13.69 -11.18
C TRP A 224 9.66 12.36 -10.75
N TYR A 225 10.43 12.39 -9.67
CA TYR A 225 11.06 11.20 -9.09
C TYR A 225 11.09 11.31 -7.57
N GLY A 226 11.26 10.18 -6.88
CA GLY A 226 11.35 10.18 -5.42
C GLY A 226 10.71 8.93 -4.80
N PHE A 227 10.13 9.12 -3.62
CA PHE A 227 9.73 8.04 -2.73
C PHE A 227 8.25 8.13 -2.36
N ARG A 228 7.64 6.96 -2.17
CA ARG A 228 6.29 6.81 -1.63
C ARG A 228 6.34 5.89 -0.43
N ILE A 229 5.85 6.38 0.70
CA ILE A 229 5.70 5.65 1.94
C ILE A 229 4.20 5.45 2.19
N ALA A 230 3.80 4.27 2.66
CA ALA A 230 2.43 4.01 3.10
C ALA A 230 2.43 3.77 4.60
N GLU A 231 1.53 4.46 5.30
CA GLU A 231 1.36 4.33 6.73
C GLU A 231 -0.13 4.16 7.06
N PRO A 232 -0.49 3.32 8.03
CA PRO A 232 -1.87 3.25 8.50
C PRO A 232 -2.20 4.48 9.35
N ASN A 233 -3.42 4.99 9.21
CA ASN A 233 -4.01 5.91 10.19
C ASN A 233 -4.46 5.13 11.43
N HIS A 234 -4.76 5.86 12.51
CA HIS A 234 -5.21 5.30 13.79
C HIS A 234 -6.39 4.30 13.72
N ASP A 235 -7.21 4.39 12.68
CA ASP A 235 -8.37 3.53 12.39
C ASP A 235 -8.02 2.38 11.41
N GLY A 236 -6.74 2.19 11.09
CA GLY A 236 -6.24 1.18 10.16
C GLY A 236 -6.22 1.62 8.69
N THR A 237 -6.87 2.72 8.34
CA THR A 237 -7.00 3.20 6.95
C THR A 237 -5.67 3.74 6.42
N PRO A 238 -5.15 3.25 5.28
CA PRO A 238 -3.86 3.72 4.77
C PRO A 238 -3.89 5.19 4.34
N HIS A 239 -2.77 5.87 4.51
CA HIS A 239 -2.42 7.13 3.85
C HIS A 239 -1.01 7.02 3.31
N TRP A 240 -0.70 7.84 2.30
CA TRP A 240 0.59 7.83 1.64
C TRP A 240 1.33 9.15 1.85
N HIS A 241 2.62 9.05 2.16
CA HIS A 241 3.54 10.16 2.08
C HIS A 241 4.35 10.04 0.80
N PHE A 242 4.51 11.16 0.11
CA PHE A 242 5.37 11.29 -1.05
C PHE A 242 6.46 12.30 -0.76
N LEU A 243 7.70 11.92 -1.03
CA LEU A 243 8.82 12.83 -1.15
C LEU A 243 9.22 12.83 -2.62
N VAL A 244 8.88 13.89 -3.35
CA VAL A 244 9.09 13.97 -4.81
C VAL A 244 9.92 15.18 -5.17
N PHE A 245 10.74 15.03 -6.19
CA PHE A 245 11.60 16.05 -6.78
C PHE A 245 11.23 16.26 -8.24
N PHE A 246 11.28 17.50 -8.71
CA PHE A 246 10.95 17.86 -10.09
C PHE A 246 11.60 19.18 -10.50
N ASP A 247 11.78 19.37 -11.81
CA ASP A 247 12.21 20.64 -12.38
C ASP A 247 11.09 21.69 -12.27
N PRO A 248 11.30 22.82 -11.56
CA PRO A 248 10.30 23.87 -11.44
C PRO A 248 9.92 24.51 -12.79
N ALA A 249 10.80 24.48 -13.80
CA ALA A 249 10.53 24.99 -15.12
C ALA A 249 9.37 24.24 -15.82
N LEU A 250 9.12 22.97 -15.45
CA LEU A 250 7.97 22.19 -15.94
C LEU A 250 6.62 22.83 -15.59
N PHE A 251 6.60 23.70 -14.58
CA PHE A 251 5.41 24.43 -14.17
C PHE A 251 5.45 25.92 -14.52
N ARG A 252 6.58 26.43 -15.06
CA ARG A 252 6.67 27.79 -15.60
C ARG A 252 6.02 27.83 -16.99
N ARG A 253 4.82 28.43 -17.04
CA ARG A 253 4.19 29.03 -18.23
C ARG A 253 4.10 28.12 -19.47
N ARG A 254 3.23 27.10 -19.43
CA ARG A 254 2.57 26.65 -20.66
C ARG A 254 1.34 27.49 -20.94
N LYS A 255 1.44 28.42 -21.90
CA LYS A 255 0.25 29.02 -22.53
C LYS A 255 -0.64 27.88 -23.04
N GLY A 256 -1.91 27.84 -22.63
CA GLY A 256 -2.89 26.89 -23.17
C GLY A 256 -3.14 25.62 -22.35
N VAL A 257 -2.48 25.38 -21.21
CA VAL A 257 -2.93 24.34 -20.27
C VAL A 257 -4.17 24.85 -19.55
N ARG A 258 -5.34 24.68 -20.17
CA ARG A 258 -6.62 24.83 -19.49
C ARG A 258 -6.69 23.74 -18.42
N ALA A 259 -6.83 24.14 -17.16
CA ALA A 259 -7.43 23.23 -16.18
C ALA A 259 -8.84 22.89 -16.70
N PRO A 260 -9.15 21.61 -16.95
CA PRO A 260 -10.43 21.27 -17.57
C PRO A 260 -11.59 21.67 -16.66
N GLY A 261 -12.65 22.25 -17.25
CA GLY A 261 -13.88 22.62 -16.55
C GLY A 261 -13.92 24.01 -15.90
N GLN A 262 -12.98 24.93 -16.20
CA GLN A 262 -13.21 26.37 -15.93
C GLN A 262 -13.96 27.02 -17.10
N ARG A 263 -15.22 27.40 -16.88
CA ARG A 263 -15.89 28.42 -17.71
C ARG A 263 -15.42 29.80 -17.22
N GLY A 264 -14.67 30.50 -18.06
CA GLY A 264 -14.20 31.87 -17.80
C GLY A 264 -12.68 32.06 -17.93
N ARG A 265 -12.25 33.21 -18.46
CA ARG A 265 -10.84 33.63 -18.48
C ARG A 265 -10.36 33.81 -17.05
N VAL A 266 -9.37 33.02 -16.61
CA VAL A 266 -8.68 33.25 -15.33
C VAL A 266 -7.86 34.53 -15.49
N LYS A 267 -8.18 35.57 -14.72
CA LYS A 267 -7.34 36.78 -14.59
C LYS A 267 -5.95 36.37 -14.12
N ASP A 268 -4.92 36.95 -14.74
CA ASP A 268 -3.53 36.75 -14.37
C ASP A 268 -3.32 37.02 -12.88
N VAL A 269 -3.00 35.97 -12.12
CA VAL A 269 -2.56 36.09 -10.72
C VAL A 269 -1.30 35.27 -10.59
N PHE A 270 -0.14 35.93 -10.53
CA PHE A 270 1.06 35.33 -9.98
C PHE A 270 1.87 36.33 -9.16
N VAL A 271 1.88 36.05 -7.86
CA VAL A 271 2.65 36.66 -6.79
C VAL A 271 4.09 36.11 -6.83
N ARG A 272 5.03 36.98 -6.45
CA ARG A 272 6.50 36.90 -6.44
C ARG A 272 7.18 35.70 -5.74
N ASP A 273 6.46 34.65 -5.34
CA ASP A 273 7.02 33.51 -4.61
C ASP A 273 6.68 32.17 -5.31
N GLU A 274 7.60 31.72 -6.15
CA GLU A 274 7.42 30.59 -7.07
C GLU A 274 7.21 29.23 -6.37
N ARG A 275 7.59 29.12 -5.09
CA ARG A 275 7.42 27.91 -4.27
C ARG A 275 5.99 27.78 -3.73
N ALA A 276 5.36 28.89 -3.36
CA ALA A 276 4.06 28.90 -2.69
C ALA A 276 2.87 28.66 -3.65
N ALA A 277 3.03 28.99 -4.94
CA ALA A 277 1.92 28.94 -5.91
C ALA A 277 1.74 27.56 -6.60
N LEU A 278 2.73 26.67 -6.51
CA LEU A 278 2.70 25.33 -7.11
C LEU A 278 1.93 24.31 -6.27
N LEU A 279 2.07 24.39 -4.95
CA LEU A 279 1.45 23.49 -3.98
C LEU A 279 -0.09 23.44 -4.11
N PRO A 280 -0.80 24.59 -4.09
CA PRO A 280 -2.26 24.59 -4.15
C PRO A 280 -2.78 24.03 -5.49
N ARG A 281 -2.04 24.25 -6.58
CA ARG A 281 -2.40 23.76 -7.92
C ARG A 281 -2.17 22.26 -8.07
N LEU A 282 -1.04 21.74 -7.61
CA LEU A 282 -0.79 20.30 -7.58
C LEU A 282 -1.77 19.60 -6.63
N CYS A 283 -2.04 20.17 -5.45
CA CYS A 283 -3.05 19.67 -4.52
C CYS A 283 -4.46 19.71 -5.12
N ALA A 284 -4.82 20.74 -5.88
CA ALA A 284 -6.11 20.84 -6.55
C ALA A 284 -6.23 19.83 -7.71
N TRP A 285 -5.14 19.59 -8.45
CA TRP A 285 -5.08 18.57 -9.50
C TRP A 285 -5.19 17.16 -8.90
N ILE A 286 -4.46 16.88 -7.82
CA ILE A 286 -4.56 15.62 -7.08
C ILE A 286 -5.97 15.44 -6.51
N ARG A 287 -6.57 16.47 -5.91
CA ARG A 287 -7.95 16.36 -5.42
C ARG A 287 -8.95 16.11 -6.54
N ARG A 288 -8.86 16.79 -7.68
CA ARG A 288 -9.88 16.74 -8.74
C ARG A 288 -9.76 15.54 -9.68
N TYR A 289 -8.55 15.06 -9.95
CA TYR A 289 -8.32 13.94 -10.87
C TYR A 289 -8.09 12.61 -10.20
N ALA A 290 -7.72 12.65 -8.92
CA ALA A 290 -7.26 11.49 -8.19
C ALA A 290 -8.30 11.09 -7.12
N LEU A 291 -9.06 12.05 -6.58
CA LEU A 291 -10.24 11.80 -5.75
C LEU A 291 -11.50 12.16 -6.55
N GLU A 292 -11.90 11.29 -7.49
CA GLU A 292 -13.26 11.37 -8.05
C GLU A 292 -14.23 10.78 -7.03
N ASP A 293 -14.50 11.56 -5.98
CA ASP A 293 -15.61 11.41 -5.05
C ASP A 293 -16.33 12.75 -4.92
#